data_AF-A0A8M8UZ62-F1
#
_entry.id   AF-A0A8M8UZ62-F1
#
_cell.length_a   1.000
_cell.length_b   1.000
_cell.length_c   1.000
_cell.angle_alpha   90.00
_cell.angle_beta   90.00
_cell.angle_gamma   90.00
#
_symmetry.space_group_name_H-M   'P 1'
#
loop_
_entity.id
_entity.type
_entity.pdbx_description
1 polymer ?
#
loop_
_entity_poly.entity_id
_entity_poly.type
_entity_poly.pdbx_seq_one_letter_code
_entity_poly.pdbx_strand_id
1 'polypeptide(L)'
;MAYLSSNNGTLVDQLEREALYIHSSENSSLTLTSSLLDGTNFLSLSRSVHVALGTKMKLGFIDRTFPRPPAGLVFFEQWRRVNLMVTSWIWNSLSRDIVDSFMFVASSLELWLEIQNRYGRSNGPMIYQIQREISFISQRDLSLTAYVTKLKKYWNELLFLAPNPKCTCGGCTCGVNKAIEEKTEHVQLMQFLMVLHESFDREVKY
;
A
#
# COMPACT_ATOMS: atom_id res chain seq x y z
N MET A 1 -39.11 17.49 -3.40
CA MET A 1 -37.75 18.06 -3.33
C MET A 1 -37.57 18.77 -2.00
N ALA A 2 -36.68 18.26 -1.14
CA ALA A 2 -35.96 18.98 -0.05
C ALA A 2 -35.79 18.10 1.21
N TYR A 3 -34.80 17.19 1.24
CA TYR A 3 -34.28 16.59 2.48
C TYR A 3 -32.81 16.10 2.36
N LEU A 4 -31.92 16.84 1.67
CA LEU A 4 -30.49 16.47 1.58
C LEU A 4 -29.52 17.65 1.73
N SER A 5 -29.81 18.64 2.60
CA SER A 5 -28.89 19.79 2.76
C SER A 5 -28.44 20.12 4.19
N SER A 6 -28.85 19.36 5.23
CA SER A 6 -28.51 19.72 6.63
C SER A 6 -27.58 18.75 7.37
N ASN A 7 -27.28 17.56 6.84
CA ASN A 7 -26.48 16.55 7.55
C ASN A 7 -24.97 16.56 7.24
N ASN A 8 -24.53 17.24 6.19
CA ASN A 8 -23.11 17.19 5.81
C ASN A 8 -22.21 17.97 6.78
N GLY A 9 -22.69 19.07 7.38
CA GLY A 9 -21.88 19.88 8.30
C GLY A 9 -21.53 19.17 9.60
N THR A 10 -22.46 18.41 10.19
CA THR A 10 -22.26 17.69 11.45
C THR A 10 -21.38 16.46 11.31
N LEU A 11 -21.48 15.76 10.17
CA LEU A 11 -20.64 14.60 9.84
C LEU A 11 -19.17 14.99 9.60
N VAL A 12 -18.93 16.10 8.87
CA VAL A 12 -17.58 16.61 8.64
C VAL A 12 -16.93 17.00 9.98
N ASP A 13 -17.63 17.78 10.82
CA ASP A 13 -17.16 18.14 12.16
C ASP A 13 -16.83 16.93 13.06
N GLN A 14 -17.53 15.80 12.86
CA GLN A 14 -17.27 14.58 13.61
C GLN A 14 -16.01 13.87 13.11
N LEU A 15 -15.84 13.74 11.79
CA LEU A 15 -14.64 13.16 11.18
C LEU A 15 -13.39 13.99 11.48
N GLU A 16 -13.48 15.31 11.49
CA GLU A 16 -12.36 16.18 11.86
C GLU A 16 -11.95 15.96 13.32
N ARG A 17 -12.90 15.81 14.23
CA ARG A 17 -12.62 15.49 15.65
C ARG A 17 -11.96 14.13 15.81
N GLU A 18 -12.41 13.11 15.09
CA GLU A 18 -11.78 11.79 15.10
C GLU A 18 -10.35 11.82 14.52
N ALA A 19 -10.13 12.58 13.45
CA ALA A 19 -8.81 12.76 12.87
C ALA A 19 -7.84 13.47 13.82
N LEU A 20 -8.34 14.41 14.63
CA LEU A 20 -7.54 15.18 15.60
C LEU A 20 -7.36 14.49 16.96
N TYR A 21 -8.15 13.45 17.24
CA TYR A 21 -8.06 12.66 18.45
C TYR A 21 -6.86 11.71 18.43
N ILE A 22 -6.14 11.62 19.56
CA ILE A 22 -5.05 10.67 19.77
C ILE A 22 -5.51 9.69 20.83
N HIS A 23 -5.60 8.41 20.49
CA HIS A 23 -5.99 7.37 21.42
C HIS A 23 -4.88 7.13 22.46
N SER A 24 -5.20 6.64 23.66
CA SER A 24 -4.21 6.43 24.74
C SER A 24 -3.09 5.44 24.36
N SER A 25 -3.36 4.52 23.43
CA SER A 25 -2.36 3.58 22.88
C SER A 25 -1.45 4.20 21.81
N GLU A 26 -1.77 5.41 21.33
CA GLU A 26 -1.05 6.11 20.27
C GLU A 26 0.03 7.02 20.86
N ASN A 27 1.23 6.46 21.00
CA ASN A 27 2.41 7.18 21.44
C ASN A 27 3.41 7.36 20.28
N SER A 28 4.38 8.27 20.45
CA SER A 28 5.36 8.61 19.42
C SER A 28 6.32 7.49 19.05
N SER A 29 6.46 6.46 19.89
CA SER A 29 7.33 5.30 19.64
C SER A 29 6.67 4.21 18.80
N LEU A 30 5.41 4.37 18.40
CA LEU A 30 4.71 3.41 17.54
C LEU A 30 5.38 3.33 16.16
N THR A 31 5.52 2.10 15.66
CA THR A 31 6.00 1.81 14.31
C THR A 31 4.83 1.40 13.42
N LEU A 32 4.74 1.94 12.20
CA LEU A 32 3.63 1.64 11.26
C LEU A 32 3.79 0.28 10.58
N THR A 33 4.98 -0.29 10.61
CA THR A 33 5.35 -1.54 9.93
C THR A 33 6.44 -2.26 10.72
N SER A 34 6.45 -3.59 10.69
CA SER A 34 7.56 -4.37 11.25
C SER A 34 8.82 -4.33 10.38
N SER A 35 8.65 -4.10 9.08
CA SER A 35 9.75 -4.03 8.10
C SER A 35 10.04 -2.57 7.77
N LEU A 36 11.20 -2.06 8.20
CA LEU A 36 11.65 -0.69 7.95
C LEU A 36 11.98 -0.45 6.48
N LEU A 37 11.81 0.79 5.98
CA LEU A 37 12.26 1.16 4.64
C LEU A 37 13.77 0.97 4.53
N ASP A 38 14.22 0.20 3.54
CA ASP A 38 15.66 -0.01 3.23
C ASP A 38 16.05 0.48 1.83
N GLY A 39 15.10 1.12 1.13
CA GLY A 39 15.26 1.62 -0.23
C GLY A 39 14.82 0.64 -1.33
N THR A 40 14.55 -0.61 -0.99
CA THR A 40 14.08 -1.64 -1.95
C THR A 40 12.62 -2.04 -1.73
N ASN A 41 12.11 -1.86 -0.52
CA ASN A 41 10.80 -2.36 -0.08
C ASN A 41 9.70 -1.28 -0.03
N PHE A 42 9.83 -0.19 -0.79
CA PHE A 42 8.92 0.95 -0.74
C PHE A 42 7.44 0.59 -0.96
N LEU A 43 7.10 -0.31 -1.88
CA LEU A 43 5.69 -0.71 -2.09
C LEU A 43 5.07 -1.33 -0.84
N SER A 44 5.80 -2.25 -0.21
CA SER A 44 5.35 -2.90 1.02
C SER A 44 5.17 -1.87 2.13
N LEU A 45 6.14 -0.95 2.29
CA LEU A 45 6.03 0.16 3.23
C LEU A 45 4.81 1.03 2.93
N SER A 46 4.65 1.46 1.69
CA SER A 46 3.53 2.32 1.25
C SER A 46 2.20 1.70 1.58
N ARG A 47 2.05 0.38 1.39
CA ARG A 47 0.82 -0.31 1.75
C ARG A 47 0.63 -0.36 3.27
N SER A 48 1.65 -0.72 4.04
CA SER A 48 1.58 -0.77 5.50
C SER A 48 1.25 0.58 6.12
N VAL A 49 1.90 1.66 5.68
CA VAL A 49 1.64 3.03 6.14
C VAL A 49 0.19 3.43 5.83
N HIS A 50 -0.28 3.18 4.61
CA HIS A 50 -1.65 3.52 4.22
C HIS A 50 -2.69 2.80 5.08
N VAL A 51 -2.50 1.49 5.33
CA VAL A 51 -3.40 0.71 6.19
C VAL A 51 -3.33 1.17 7.65
N ALA A 52 -2.13 1.32 8.20
CA ALA A 52 -1.92 1.70 9.60
C ALA A 52 -2.47 3.10 9.91
N LEU A 53 -2.29 4.07 9.01
CA LEU A 53 -2.86 5.41 9.19
C LEU A 53 -4.37 5.42 8.92
N GLY A 54 -4.85 4.62 7.97
CA GLY A 54 -6.28 4.49 7.68
C GLY A 54 -7.08 3.97 8.87
N THR A 55 -6.60 2.93 9.55
CA THR A 55 -7.27 2.39 10.75
C THR A 55 -7.28 3.36 11.94
N LYS A 56 -6.44 4.40 11.90
CA LYS A 56 -6.30 5.43 12.94
C LYS A 56 -7.03 6.74 12.61
N MET A 57 -7.68 6.82 11.45
CA MET A 57 -8.23 8.06 10.89
C MET A 57 -7.15 9.14 10.69
N LYS A 58 -5.91 8.75 10.36
CA LYS A 58 -4.76 9.66 10.19
C LYS A 58 -4.22 9.72 8.76
N LEU A 59 -4.83 8.99 7.84
CA LEU A 59 -4.41 8.96 6.44
C LEU A 59 -4.44 10.37 5.79
N GLY A 60 -5.39 11.20 6.23
CA GLY A 60 -5.57 12.57 5.71
C GLY A 60 -4.36 13.49 5.87
N PHE A 61 -3.46 13.18 6.80
CA PHE A 61 -2.24 13.94 7.04
C PHE A 61 -1.16 13.72 5.98
N ILE A 62 -1.26 12.65 5.17
CA ILE A 62 -0.25 12.31 4.14
C ILE A 62 -0.79 12.35 2.70
N ASP A 63 -2.11 12.42 2.50
CA ASP A 63 -2.75 12.40 1.17
C ASP A 63 -3.43 13.72 0.77
N ARG A 64 -3.30 14.76 1.61
CA ARG A 64 -3.88 16.10 1.46
C ARG A 64 -5.39 16.21 1.74
N THR A 65 -6.06 15.13 2.13
CA THR A 65 -7.50 15.20 2.45
C THR A 65 -7.78 15.88 3.79
N PHE A 66 -6.79 16.02 4.68
CA PHE A 66 -6.90 16.77 5.92
C PHE A 66 -5.81 17.86 6.03
N PRO A 67 -6.00 18.99 5.33
CA PRO A 67 -4.96 20.01 5.15
C PRO A 67 -4.65 20.78 6.44
N ARG A 68 -3.47 21.41 6.46
CA ARG A 68 -3.05 22.28 7.56
C ARG A 68 -4.04 23.44 7.73
N PRO A 69 -4.62 23.62 8.93
CA PRO A 69 -5.52 24.75 9.18
C PRO A 69 -4.76 26.07 9.33
N PRO A 70 -5.43 27.21 9.10
CA PRO A 70 -4.87 28.54 9.37
C PRO A 70 -4.35 28.69 10.80
N ALA A 71 -3.24 29.42 10.94
CA ALA A 71 -2.71 29.76 12.25
C ALA A 71 -3.74 30.62 13.03
N GLY A 72 -3.92 30.33 14.32
CA GLY A 72 -4.83 31.07 15.20
C GLY A 72 -6.19 30.39 15.43
N LEU A 73 -6.51 29.29 14.74
CA LEU A 73 -7.68 28.48 15.04
C LEU A 73 -7.45 27.58 16.26
N VAL A 74 -8.49 27.35 17.06
CA VAL A 74 -8.45 26.54 18.30
C VAL A 74 -7.91 25.12 18.05
N PHE A 75 -8.20 24.56 16.89
CA PHE A 75 -7.78 23.20 16.53
C PHE A 75 -6.41 23.15 15.82
N PHE A 76 -5.77 24.29 15.54
CA PHE A 76 -4.43 24.33 14.92
C PHE A 76 -3.41 23.56 15.75
N GLU A 77 -3.41 23.75 17.07
CA GLU A 77 -2.49 23.07 17.98
C GLU A 77 -2.75 21.56 18.07
N GLN A 78 -4.03 21.16 17.99
CA GLN A 78 -4.41 19.74 17.92
C GLN A 78 -3.92 19.12 16.62
N TRP A 79 -4.15 19.81 15.49
CA TRP A 79 -3.66 19.38 14.18
C TRP A 79 -2.14 19.25 14.18
N ARG A 80 -1.43 20.25 14.71
CA ARG A 80 0.03 20.25 14.81
C ARG A 80 0.54 19.07 15.61
N ARG A 81 -0.09 18.78 16.75
CA ARG A 81 0.25 17.62 17.59
C ARG A 81 0.09 16.30 16.83
N VAL A 82 -1.02 16.11 16.13
CA VAL A 82 -1.26 14.88 15.36
C VAL A 82 -0.30 14.78 14.16
N ASN A 83 -0.03 15.88 13.45
CA ASN A 83 0.96 15.90 12.37
C ASN A 83 2.35 15.49 12.87
N LEU A 84 2.80 15.98 14.03
CA LEU A 84 4.07 15.57 14.64
C LEU A 84 4.08 14.09 15.02
N MET A 85 2.95 13.57 15.51
CA MET A 85 2.79 12.15 15.82
C MET A 85 2.90 11.27 14.57
N VAL A 86 2.21 11.64 13.49
CA VAL A 86 2.32 10.91 12.20
C VAL A 86 3.75 11.00 11.66
N THR A 87 4.41 12.16 11.80
CA THR A 87 5.81 12.36 11.40
C THR A 87 6.73 11.38 12.15
N SER A 88 6.60 11.27 13.47
CA SER A 88 7.42 10.33 14.25
C SER A 88 7.15 8.87 13.86
N TRP A 89 5.91 8.49 13.58
CA TRP A 89 5.58 7.14 13.13
C TRP A 89 6.17 6.80 11.76
N ILE A 90 6.21 7.78 10.85
CA ILE A 90 6.89 7.62 9.56
C ILE A 90 8.39 7.45 9.79
N TRP A 91 9.03 8.31 10.59
CA TRP A 91 10.47 8.15 10.93
C TRP A 91 10.79 6.79 11.54
N ASN A 92 9.98 6.31 12.48
CA ASN A 92 10.15 4.99 13.08
C ASN A 92 10.02 3.86 12.05
N SER A 93 9.42 4.11 10.90
CA SER A 93 9.23 3.15 9.80
C SER A 93 10.37 3.19 8.77
N LEU A 94 11.41 4.00 8.99
CA LEU A 94 12.60 4.11 8.13
C LEU A 94 13.79 3.43 8.78
N SER A 95 14.71 2.87 7.98
CA SER A 95 16.00 2.44 8.50
C SER A 95 16.83 3.65 8.97
N ARG A 96 17.80 3.39 9.85
CA ARG A 96 18.68 4.44 10.39
C ARG A 96 19.42 5.21 9.28
N ASP A 97 19.88 4.51 8.26
CA ASP A 97 20.60 5.13 7.14
C ASP A 97 19.72 6.05 6.30
N ILE A 98 18.40 5.86 6.34
CA ILE A 98 17.44 6.63 5.56
C ILE A 98 16.85 7.78 6.38
N VAL A 99 16.52 7.56 7.65
CA VAL A 99 15.84 8.58 8.49
C VAL A 99 16.63 9.88 8.61
N ASP A 100 17.97 9.79 8.67
CA ASP A 100 18.86 10.94 8.79
C ASP A 100 18.67 11.94 7.64
N SER A 101 18.39 11.43 6.44
CA SER A 101 18.16 12.26 5.24
C SER A 101 16.83 13.02 5.24
N PHE A 102 15.95 12.75 6.21
CA PHE A 102 14.60 13.31 6.32
C PHE A 102 14.33 14.02 7.65
N MET A 103 15.33 14.15 8.53
CA MET A 103 15.13 14.73 9.88
C MET A 103 14.61 16.18 9.87
N PHE A 104 14.89 16.94 8.82
CA PHE A 104 14.56 18.36 8.74
C PHE A 104 13.25 18.65 7.98
N VAL A 105 12.52 17.62 7.55
CA VAL A 105 11.25 17.80 6.84
C VAL A 105 10.16 18.25 7.82
N ALA A 106 9.44 19.32 7.47
CA ALA A 106 8.64 20.08 8.43
C ALA A 106 7.26 19.48 8.73
N SER A 107 6.74 18.60 7.86
CA SER A 107 5.42 18.00 8.01
C SER A 107 5.36 16.55 7.55
N SER A 108 4.39 15.81 8.09
CA SER A 108 4.14 14.42 7.70
C SER A 108 3.81 14.28 6.21
N LEU A 109 3.08 15.26 5.65
CA LEU A 109 2.77 15.33 4.22
C LEU A 109 4.03 15.49 3.36
N GLU A 110 4.86 16.49 3.65
CA GLU A 110 6.11 16.72 2.91
C GLU A 110 7.05 15.53 3.03
N LEU A 111 7.17 14.98 4.25
CA LEU A 111 7.99 13.79 4.51
C LEU A 111 7.53 12.62 3.64
N TRP A 112 6.22 12.36 3.62
CA TRP A 112 5.65 11.29 2.82
C TRP A 112 5.92 11.50 1.33
N LEU A 113 5.72 12.72 0.82
CA LEU A 113 5.95 13.05 -0.58
C LEU A 113 7.42 12.90 -0.99
N GLU A 114 8.37 13.30 -0.14
CA GLU A 114 9.80 13.12 -0.44
C GLU A 114 10.20 11.64 -0.46
N ILE A 115 9.67 10.82 0.46
CA ILE A 115 9.88 9.37 0.46
C ILE A 115 9.31 8.75 -0.82
N GLN A 116 8.08 9.14 -1.20
CA GLN A 116 7.45 8.72 -2.45
C GLN A 116 8.28 9.12 -3.68
N ASN A 117 8.77 10.36 -3.72
CA ASN A 117 9.57 10.84 -4.84
C ASN A 117 10.92 10.10 -4.96
N ARG A 118 11.55 9.80 -3.83
CA ARG A 118 12.87 9.14 -3.80
C ARG A 118 12.80 7.63 -4.05
N TYR A 119 11.79 6.96 -3.49
CA TYR A 119 11.72 5.48 -3.49
C TYR A 119 10.51 4.91 -4.23
N GLY A 120 9.50 5.72 -4.53
CA GLY A 120 8.33 5.36 -5.33
C GLY A 120 8.64 5.29 -6.81
N ARG A 121 9.57 4.39 -7.18
CA ARG A 121 9.91 4.09 -8.58
C ARG A 121 8.64 4.01 -9.42
N SER A 122 8.70 4.51 -10.66
CA SER A 122 7.62 4.31 -11.63
C SER A 122 7.27 2.82 -11.75
N ASN A 123 5.98 2.52 -11.95
CA ASN A 123 5.52 1.13 -11.98
C ASN A 123 6.24 0.30 -13.06
N GLY A 124 6.68 0.90 -14.17
CA GLY A 124 7.29 0.20 -15.32
C GLY A 124 8.53 -0.65 -14.99
N PRO A 125 9.66 -0.06 -14.54
CA PRO A 125 10.85 -0.83 -14.14
C PRO A 125 10.58 -1.88 -13.06
N MET A 126 9.65 -1.60 -12.15
CA MET A 126 9.30 -2.52 -11.07
C MET A 126 8.47 -3.71 -11.58
N ILE A 127 7.50 -3.45 -12.46
CA ILE A 127 6.75 -4.47 -13.20
C ILE A 127 7.71 -5.36 -13.98
N TYR A 128 8.66 -4.78 -14.72
CA TYR A 128 9.67 -5.55 -15.45
C TYR A 128 10.50 -6.44 -14.51
N GLN A 129 10.97 -5.90 -13.39
CA GLN A 129 11.74 -6.66 -12.41
C GLN A 129 10.93 -7.83 -11.85
N ILE A 130 9.67 -7.62 -11.48
CA ILE A 130 8.78 -8.67 -10.98
C ILE A 130 8.51 -9.74 -12.05
N GLN A 131 8.23 -9.33 -13.28
CA GLN A 131 8.03 -10.26 -14.41
C GLN A 131 9.28 -11.09 -14.68
N ARG A 132 10.46 -10.46 -14.61
CA ARG A 132 11.76 -11.13 -14.72
C ARG A 132 11.95 -12.15 -13.59
N GLU A 133 11.68 -11.79 -12.34
CA GLU A 133 11.75 -12.74 -11.22
C GLU A 133 10.78 -13.92 -11.39
N ILE A 134 9.54 -13.68 -11.82
CA ILE A 134 8.57 -14.74 -12.13
C ILE A 134 9.14 -15.71 -13.17
N SER A 135 9.81 -15.22 -14.22
CA SER A 135 10.41 -16.07 -15.25
C SER A 135 11.61 -16.91 -14.78
N PHE A 136 12.28 -16.52 -13.70
CA PHE A 136 13.44 -17.22 -13.15
C PHE A 136 13.12 -18.11 -11.95
N ILE A 137 11.94 -17.94 -11.34
CA ILE A 137 11.51 -18.75 -10.20
C ILE A 137 11.20 -20.16 -10.68
N SER A 138 12.03 -21.08 -10.25
CA SER A 138 11.90 -22.52 -10.45
C SER A 138 11.76 -23.22 -9.11
N GLN A 139 11.01 -24.32 -9.02
CA GLN A 139 10.86 -25.07 -7.78
C GLN A 139 12.22 -25.50 -7.20
N ARG A 140 13.09 -26.12 -8.01
CA ARG A 140 14.39 -26.69 -7.57
C ARG A 140 14.23 -27.45 -6.25
N ASP A 141 15.00 -27.10 -5.24
CA ASP A 141 15.02 -27.71 -3.91
C ASP A 141 13.93 -27.16 -2.95
N LEU A 142 13.08 -26.24 -3.42
CA LEU A 142 11.98 -25.71 -2.61
C LEU A 142 10.84 -26.73 -2.52
N SER A 143 10.22 -26.79 -1.34
CA SER A 143 8.92 -27.47 -1.21
C SER A 143 7.88 -26.81 -2.11
N LEU A 144 6.88 -27.59 -2.56
CA LEU A 144 5.79 -27.07 -3.39
C LEU A 144 5.10 -25.86 -2.72
N THR A 145 4.87 -25.92 -1.41
CA THR A 145 4.28 -24.83 -0.63
C THR A 145 5.16 -23.57 -0.63
N ALA A 146 6.48 -23.72 -0.46
CA ALA A 146 7.40 -22.58 -0.48
C ALA A 146 7.46 -21.94 -1.87
N TYR A 147 7.49 -22.77 -2.93
CA TYR A 147 7.46 -22.32 -4.32
C TYR A 147 6.16 -21.55 -4.65
N VAL A 148 4.99 -22.14 -4.37
CA VAL A 148 3.69 -21.50 -4.62
C VAL A 148 3.54 -20.21 -3.83
N THR A 149 3.96 -20.20 -2.56
CA THR A 149 3.94 -18.97 -1.74
C THR A 149 4.78 -17.87 -2.36
N LYS A 150 5.97 -18.20 -2.87
CA LYS A 150 6.86 -17.25 -3.54
C LYS A 150 6.23 -16.71 -4.84
N LEU A 151 5.68 -17.57 -5.70
CA LEU A 151 4.98 -17.15 -6.92
C LEU A 151 3.77 -16.26 -6.62
N LYS A 152 2.91 -16.67 -5.69
CA LYS A 152 1.74 -15.88 -5.27
C LYS A 152 2.13 -14.49 -4.77
N LYS A 153 3.24 -14.36 -4.05
CA LYS A 153 3.77 -13.05 -3.62
C LYS A 153 4.00 -12.14 -4.82
N TYR A 154 4.74 -12.60 -5.83
CA TYR A 154 5.04 -11.80 -7.03
C TYR A 154 3.80 -11.50 -7.88
N TRP A 155 2.87 -12.46 -8.02
CA TRP A 155 1.60 -12.20 -8.72
C TRP A 155 0.76 -11.13 -8.03
N ASN A 156 0.67 -11.16 -6.70
CA ASN A 156 -0.05 -10.15 -5.93
C ASN A 156 0.61 -8.77 -6.06
N GLU A 157 1.95 -8.72 -6.03
CA GLU A 157 2.70 -7.47 -6.22
C GLU A 157 2.52 -6.90 -7.63
N LEU A 158 2.55 -7.76 -8.65
CA LEU A 158 2.30 -7.39 -10.04
C LEU A 158 0.87 -6.86 -10.24
N LEU A 159 -0.13 -7.54 -9.68
CA LEU A 159 -1.53 -7.12 -9.75
C LEU A 159 -1.76 -5.79 -9.02
N PHE A 160 -1.03 -5.53 -7.94
CA PHE A 160 -1.09 -4.24 -7.25
C PHE A 160 -0.52 -3.10 -8.09
N LEU A 161 0.62 -3.32 -8.76
CA LEU A 161 1.27 -2.32 -9.61
C LEU A 161 0.57 -2.09 -10.96
N ALA A 162 0.02 -3.15 -11.52
CA ALA A 162 -0.66 -3.19 -12.80
C ALA A 162 -2.00 -3.92 -12.64
N PRO A 163 -3.01 -3.25 -12.05
CA PRO A 163 -4.31 -3.86 -11.84
C PRO A 163 -4.96 -4.20 -13.18
N ASN A 164 -5.63 -5.34 -13.22
CA ASN A 164 -6.42 -5.74 -14.37
C ASN A 164 -7.47 -4.67 -14.70
N PRO A 165 -7.66 -4.33 -15.99
CA PRO A 165 -8.70 -3.39 -16.37
C PRO A 165 -10.06 -3.94 -15.97
N LYS A 166 -10.91 -3.08 -15.40
CA LYS A 166 -12.29 -3.43 -15.01
C LYS A 166 -13.26 -2.53 -15.75
N CYS A 167 -14.34 -3.10 -16.28
CA CYS A 167 -15.43 -2.29 -16.82
C CYS A 167 -16.10 -1.51 -15.67
N THR A 168 -16.17 -0.19 -15.80
CA THR A 168 -16.78 0.74 -14.83
C THR A 168 -18.22 1.14 -15.19
N CYS A 169 -18.72 0.59 -16.28
CA CYS A 169 -20.03 0.73 -16.89
C CYS A 169 -21.24 0.41 -15.98
N GLY A 170 -21.05 -0.06 -14.74
CA GLY A 170 -22.12 -0.27 -13.74
C GLY A 170 -23.09 -1.43 -14.01
N GLY A 171 -23.16 -1.96 -15.24
CA GLY A 171 -24.11 -3.01 -15.63
C GLY A 171 -23.76 -3.79 -16.91
N CYS A 172 -22.48 -3.96 -17.26
CA CYS A 172 -22.13 -4.75 -18.46
C CYS A 172 -22.42 -6.24 -18.28
N THR A 173 -23.18 -6.78 -19.21
CA THR A 173 -23.44 -8.23 -19.36
C THR A 173 -22.44 -8.91 -20.29
N CYS A 174 -21.48 -8.16 -20.85
CA CYS A 174 -20.46 -8.64 -21.78
C CYS A 174 -19.49 -9.68 -21.20
N GLY A 175 -19.48 -9.90 -19.88
CA GLY A 175 -18.60 -10.87 -19.24
C GLY A 175 -17.11 -10.51 -19.27
N VAL A 176 -16.73 -9.29 -19.68
CA VAL A 176 -15.32 -8.90 -19.90
C VAL A 176 -14.46 -9.05 -18.65
N ASN A 177 -14.97 -8.70 -17.46
CA ASN A 177 -14.25 -8.85 -16.20
C ASN A 177 -13.95 -10.33 -15.93
N LYS A 178 -14.94 -11.21 -16.16
CA LYS A 178 -14.79 -12.66 -16.01
C LYS A 178 -13.75 -13.22 -16.99
N ALA A 179 -13.79 -12.80 -18.25
CA ALA A 179 -12.82 -13.22 -19.25
C ALA A 179 -11.38 -12.78 -18.92
N ILE A 180 -11.21 -11.59 -18.32
CA ILE A 180 -9.91 -11.09 -17.85
C ILE A 180 -9.39 -11.91 -16.66
N GLU A 181 -10.27 -12.26 -15.72
CA GLU A 181 -9.95 -13.13 -14.58
C GLU A 181 -9.52 -14.52 -15.06
N GLU A 182 -10.32 -15.18 -15.91
CA GLU A 182 -10.00 -16.49 -16.49
C GLU A 182 -8.67 -16.48 -17.25
N LYS A 183 -8.40 -15.42 -18.04
CA LYS A 183 -7.12 -15.26 -18.74
C LYS A 183 -5.96 -15.09 -17.78
N THR A 184 -6.16 -14.36 -16.68
CA THR A 184 -5.13 -14.15 -15.66
C THR A 184 -4.80 -15.47 -14.96
N GLU A 185 -5.81 -16.23 -14.55
CA GLU A 185 -5.65 -17.55 -13.94
C GLU A 185 -4.94 -18.52 -14.88
N HIS A 186 -5.29 -18.52 -16.16
CA HIS A 186 -4.62 -19.34 -17.17
C HIS A 186 -3.13 -18.99 -17.31
N VAL A 187 -2.77 -17.70 -17.32
CA VAL A 187 -1.36 -17.27 -17.36
C VAL A 187 -0.61 -17.70 -16.10
N GLN A 188 -1.21 -17.52 -14.92
CA GLN A 188 -0.61 -17.94 -13.65
C GLN A 188 -0.40 -19.46 -13.59
N LEU A 189 -1.36 -20.24 -14.10
CA LEU A 189 -1.24 -21.68 -14.23
C LEU A 189 -0.07 -22.07 -15.14
N MET A 190 0.04 -21.43 -16.31
CA MET A 190 1.16 -21.70 -17.22
C MET A 190 2.50 -21.34 -16.60
N GLN A 191 2.61 -20.21 -15.91
CA GLN A 191 3.83 -19.80 -15.19
C GLN A 191 4.19 -20.77 -14.06
N PHE A 192 3.19 -21.29 -13.35
CA PHE A 192 3.39 -22.32 -12.34
C PHE A 192 3.93 -23.63 -12.94
N LEU A 193 3.32 -24.10 -14.04
CA LEU A 193 3.65 -25.36 -14.69
C LEU A 193 5.01 -25.33 -15.42
N MET A 194 5.34 -24.25 -16.11
CA MET A 194 6.57 -24.14 -16.92
C MET A 194 7.87 -24.34 -16.13
N VAL A 195 7.84 -24.15 -14.82
CA VAL A 195 9.05 -24.14 -13.97
C VAL A 195 8.94 -25.06 -12.76
N LEU A 196 7.97 -25.97 -12.81
CA LEU A 196 7.77 -27.04 -11.86
C LEU A 196 8.82 -28.14 -12.07
N HIS A 197 9.22 -28.82 -11.01
CA HIS A 197 10.29 -29.83 -11.09
C HIS A 197 9.87 -31.04 -11.95
N GLU A 198 10.78 -31.58 -12.78
CA GLU A 198 10.54 -32.72 -13.69
C GLU A 198 10.01 -33.99 -12.98
N SER A 199 10.15 -34.10 -11.67
CA SER A 199 9.58 -35.23 -10.91
C SER A 199 8.06 -35.27 -10.94
N PHE A 200 7.39 -34.12 -11.10
CA PHE A 200 5.92 -34.06 -11.24
C PHE A 200 5.46 -34.26 -12.70
N ASP A 201 6.30 -33.97 -13.69
CA ASP A 201 6.03 -34.29 -15.10
C ASP A 201 5.94 -35.81 -15.35
N ARG A 202 6.50 -36.63 -14.45
CA ARG A 202 6.40 -38.10 -14.51
C ARG A 202 5.12 -38.66 -13.89
N GLU A 203 4.40 -37.92 -13.05
CA GLU A 203 3.17 -38.39 -12.41
C GLU A 203 1.91 -38.12 -13.24
N VAL A 204 2.00 -37.31 -14.31
CA VAL A 204 0.88 -37.04 -15.25
C VAL A 204 0.87 -38.02 -16.43
N LYS A 205 1.75 -39.03 -16.43
CA LYS A 205 1.80 -40.11 -17.43
C LYS A 205 1.54 -41.49 -16.82
N TYR A 206 0.40 -41.68 -16.14
CA TYR A 206 -0.22 -43.00 -15.97
C TYR A 206 -1.74 -42.88 -15.92
#